data_AF-A0AAW6CWN2-F1
#
_entry.id   AF-A0AAW6CWN2-F1
#
_cell.length_a   1.000
_cell.length_b   1.000
_cell.length_c   1.000
_cell.angle_alpha   90.00
_cell.angle_beta   90.00
_cell.angle_gamma   90.00
#
_symmetry.space_group_name_H-M   'P 1'
#
loop_
_entity.id
_entity.type
_entity.pdbx_description
1 polymer ?
#
loop_
_entity_poly.entity_id
_entity_poly.type
_entity_poly.pdbx_seq_one_letter_code
_entity_poly.pdbx_strand_id
1 'polypeptide(L)'
;MNIRTASIQDIEEISAIENECFPPEQACTREQFKQRLTYYPEHFWLLEKDGEIISFVDGFCTDEETLTDEMYEKAELHNESGKIQMIFGVNTLPAYRKKRICFLIDSIYNRTVAKTRT
;
A
#
# COMPACT_ATOMS: atom_id res chain seq x y z
N MET A 1 2.16 17.88 -3.23
CA MET A 1 1.98 16.50 -2.74
C MET A 1 0.62 16.04 -3.20
N ASN A 2 0.56 14.92 -3.90
CA ASN A 2 -0.66 14.33 -4.44
C ASN A 2 -0.82 12.91 -3.92
N ILE A 3 -2.05 12.47 -3.65
CA ILE A 3 -2.34 11.10 -3.23
C ILE A 3 -3.27 10.46 -4.24
N ARG A 4 -2.85 9.34 -4.82
CA ARG A 4 -3.64 8.56 -5.78
C ARG A 4 -3.50 7.06 -5.52
N THR A 5 -4.35 6.26 -6.14
CA THR A 5 -4.18 4.81 -6.18
C THR A 5 -3.14 4.43 -7.23
N ALA A 6 -2.48 3.30 -7.00
CA ALA A 6 -1.47 2.76 -7.90
C ALA A 6 -2.10 2.02 -9.08
N SER A 7 -1.34 1.91 -10.16
CA SER A 7 -1.65 1.04 -11.29
C SER A 7 -0.46 0.16 -11.63
N ILE A 8 -0.65 -0.80 -12.54
CA ILE A 8 0.43 -1.69 -12.98
C ILE A 8 1.61 -0.94 -13.62
N GLN A 9 1.40 0.29 -14.10
CA GLN A 9 2.47 1.13 -14.66
C GLN A 9 3.45 1.61 -13.60
N ASP A 10 3.05 1.67 -12.32
CA ASP A 10 3.89 2.13 -11.21
C ASP A 10 4.82 1.03 -10.65
N ILE A 11 4.69 -0.21 -11.13
CA ILE A 11 5.30 -1.39 -10.49
C ILE A 11 6.83 -1.31 -10.33
N GLU A 12 7.52 -0.72 -11.31
CA GLU A 12 8.98 -0.60 -11.27
C GLU A 12 9.42 0.41 -10.19
N GLU A 13 8.70 1.54 -10.08
CA GLU A 13 9.00 2.56 -9.08
C GLU A 13 8.64 2.10 -7.67
N ILE A 14 7.50 1.41 -7.52
CA ILE A 14 7.11 0.76 -6.25
C ILE A 14 8.18 -0.25 -5.81
N SER A 15 8.63 -1.12 -6.72
CA SER A 15 9.66 -2.12 -6.42
C SER A 15 11.00 -1.47 -6.07
N ALA A 16 11.36 -0.34 -6.69
CA ALA A 16 12.57 0.40 -6.34
C ALA A 16 12.47 1.00 -4.93
N ILE A 17 11.34 1.63 -4.59
CA ILE A 17 11.10 2.19 -3.25
C ILE A 17 11.13 1.08 -2.18
N GLU A 18 10.57 -0.09 -2.47
CA GLU A 18 10.61 -1.25 -1.57
C GLU A 18 12.05 -1.66 -1.23
N ASN A 19 12.91 -1.80 -2.24
CA ASN A 19 14.32 -2.17 -2.06
C ASN A 19 15.14 -1.10 -1.30
N GLU A 20 14.74 0.17 -1.39
CA GLU A 20 15.32 1.26 -0.59
C GLU A 20 14.78 1.29 0.86
N CYS A 21 13.64 0.63 1.11
CA CYS A 21 13.00 0.58 2.42
C CYS A 21 13.38 -0.64 3.24
N PHE A 22 13.60 -1.78 2.58
CA PHE A 22 13.79 -3.07 3.23
C PHE A 22 15.01 -3.81 2.68
N PRO A 23 15.70 -4.62 3.51
CA PRO A 23 16.69 -5.55 3.01
C PRO A 23 16.02 -6.62 2.12
N PRO A 24 16.75 -7.27 1.19
CA PRO A 24 16.17 -8.20 0.22
C PRO A 24 15.35 -9.34 0.82
N GLU A 25 15.68 -9.79 2.04
CA GLU A 25 14.98 -10.87 2.73
C GLU A 25 13.60 -10.47 3.28
N GLN A 26 13.33 -9.16 3.37
CA GLN A 26 12.08 -8.59 3.87
C GLN A 26 11.29 -7.86 2.77
N ALA A 27 11.92 -7.60 1.63
CA ALA A 27 11.33 -6.89 0.52
C ALA A 27 10.28 -7.75 -0.20
N CYS A 28 9.13 -7.14 -0.47
CA CYS A 28 8.12 -7.71 -1.35
C CYS A 28 8.67 -7.86 -2.78
N THR A 29 8.43 -9.01 -3.39
CA THR A 29 8.87 -9.27 -4.77
C THR A 29 8.01 -8.52 -5.78
N ARG A 30 8.58 -8.26 -6.97
CA ARG A 30 7.85 -7.67 -8.09
C ARG A 30 6.58 -8.47 -8.46
N GLU A 31 6.62 -9.80 -8.42
CA GLU A 31 5.45 -10.62 -8.77
C GLU A 31 4.35 -10.50 -7.70
N GLN A 32 4.71 -10.41 -6.41
CA GLN A 32 3.74 -10.10 -5.37
C GLN A 32 3.08 -8.75 -5.62
N PHE A 33 3.85 -7.68 -5.86
CA PHE A 33 3.27 -6.37 -6.19
C PHE A 33 2.36 -6.40 -7.41
N LYS A 34 2.73 -7.13 -8.46
CA LYS A 34 1.86 -7.34 -9.62
C LYS A 34 0.52 -7.95 -9.25
N GLN A 35 0.50 -8.94 -8.36
CA GLN A 35 -0.76 -9.50 -7.86
C GLN A 35 -1.55 -8.47 -7.07
N ARG A 36 -0.91 -7.73 -6.14
CA ARG A 36 -1.58 -6.68 -5.34
C ARG A 36 -2.24 -5.62 -6.23
N LEU A 37 -1.51 -5.13 -7.24
CA LEU A 37 -2.00 -4.16 -8.24
C LEU A 37 -3.07 -4.73 -9.18
N THR A 38 -3.21 -6.05 -9.25
CA THR A 38 -4.27 -6.71 -10.02
C THR A 38 -5.54 -6.90 -9.19
N TYR A 39 -5.41 -7.36 -7.94
CA TYR A 39 -6.54 -7.72 -7.09
C TYR A 39 -7.13 -6.53 -6.32
N TYR A 40 -6.30 -5.62 -5.83
CA TYR A 40 -6.74 -4.50 -4.99
C TYR A 40 -6.00 -3.18 -5.28
N PRO A 41 -5.91 -2.72 -6.55
CA PRO A 41 -5.23 -1.45 -6.86
C PRO A 41 -5.84 -0.24 -6.13
N GLU A 42 -7.14 -0.29 -5.83
CA GLU A 42 -7.86 0.76 -5.09
C GLU A 42 -7.44 0.86 -3.61
N HIS A 43 -6.74 -0.16 -3.10
CA HIS A 43 -6.16 -0.21 -1.76
C HIS A 43 -4.64 -0.20 -1.75
N PHE A 44 -4.06 0.33 -2.83
CA PHE A 44 -2.64 0.61 -2.94
C PHE A 44 -2.48 2.10 -3.19
N TRP A 45 -2.05 2.87 -2.19
CA TRP A 45 -1.99 4.31 -2.24
C TRP A 45 -0.56 4.83 -2.37
N LEU A 46 -0.38 5.80 -3.25
CA LEU A 46 0.89 6.45 -3.54
C LEU A 46 0.84 7.90 -3.10
N LEU A 47 1.93 8.37 -2.50
CA LEU A 47 2.20 9.79 -2.26
C LEU A 47 3.23 10.27 -3.27
N GLU A 48 2.81 11.21 -4.10
CA GLU A 48 3.66 11.83 -5.11
C GLU A 48 4.09 13.23 -4.68
N LYS A 49 5.32 13.58 -5.02
CA LYS A 49 5.83 14.94 -4.91
C LYS A 49 6.61 15.28 -6.17
N ASP A 50 6.24 16.37 -6.82
CA ASP A 50 6.91 16.89 -8.02
C ASP A 50 7.01 15.86 -9.18
N GLY A 51 6.05 14.93 -9.25
CA GLY A 51 5.98 13.87 -10.27
C GLY A 51 6.68 12.56 -9.92
N GLU A 52 7.32 12.48 -8.75
CA GLU A 52 8.01 11.29 -8.23
C GLU A 52 7.18 10.63 -7.10
N ILE A 53 7.10 9.31 -7.07
CA ILE A 53 6.52 8.56 -5.96
C ILE A 53 7.55 8.55 -4.82
N ILE A 54 7.19 9.13 -3.68
CA ILE A 54 8.09 9.22 -2.52
C ILE A 54 7.71 8.29 -1.38
N SER A 55 6.49 7.78 -1.38
CA SER A 55 5.95 6.88 -0.37
C SER A 55 4.74 6.13 -0.90
N PHE A 56 4.51 4.93 -0.38
CA PHE A 56 3.29 4.18 -0.61
C PHE A 56 2.80 3.47 0.65
N VAL A 57 1.52 3.10 0.64
CA VAL A 57 0.90 2.21 1.61
C VAL A 57 0.04 1.22 0.86
N ASP A 58 0.12 -0.05 1.23
CA ASP A 58 -0.69 -1.11 0.63
C ASP A 58 -1.28 -2.03 1.69
N GLY A 59 -2.38 -2.67 1.32
CA GLY A 59 -3.05 -3.70 2.08
C GLY A 59 -4.49 -3.83 1.63
N PHE A 60 -5.13 -4.95 1.89
CA PHE A 60 -6.44 -5.26 1.33
C PHE A 60 -7.55 -5.26 2.39
N CYS A 61 -8.81 -5.28 1.94
CA CYS A 61 -9.94 -5.51 2.84
C CYS A 61 -10.15 -7.00 3.11
N THR A 62 -10.52 -7.33 4.35
CA THR A 62 -10.92 -8.66 4.82
C THR A 62 -11.88 -8.56 6.01
N ASP A 63 -12.52 -9.66 6.39
CA ASP A 63 -13.27 -9.77 7.65
C ASP A 63 -12.45 -10.45 8.77
N GLU A 64 -11.27 -10.98 8.44
CA GLU A 64 -10.35 -11.58 9.40
C GLU A 64 -9.71 -10.50 10.29
N GLU A 65 -9.70 -10.72 11.60
CA GLU A 65 -9.13 -9.74 12.55
C GLU A 65 -7.62 -9.86 12.71
N THR A 66 -7.06 -11.01 12.33
CA THR A 66 -5.62 -11.31 12.50
C THR A 66 -4.92 -11.29 11.16
N LEU A 67 -3.83 -10.53 11.08
CA LEU A 67 -2.92 -10.53 9.94
C LEU A 67 -2.09 -11.81 9.93
N THR A 68 -2.18 -12.60 8.86
CA THR A 68 -1.46 -13.89 8.72
C THR A 68 -0.45 -13.85 7.57
N ASP A 69 0.55 -14.74 7.62
CA ASP A 69 1.58 -14.84 6.57
C ASP A 69 0.98 -15.13 5.19
N GLU A 70 -0.09 -15.93 5.14
CA GLU A 70 -0.81 -16.24 3.90
C GLU A 70 -1.34 -14.98 3.20
N MET A 71 -1.72 -13.95 3.95
CA MET A 71 -2.21 -12.68 3.39
C MET A 71 -1.12 -11.89 2.65
N TYR A 72 0.16 -12.08 3.01
CA TYR A 72 1.28 -11.47 2.29
C TYR A 72 1.57 -12.15 0.95
N GLU A 73 1.20 -13.44 0.82
CA GLU A 73 1.42 -14.27 -0.36
C GLU A 73 0.22 -14.31 -1.32
N LYS A 74 -1.01 -14.26 -0.79
CA LYS A 74 -2.24 -14.47 -1.56
C LYS A 74 -3.09 -13.22 -1.63
N ALA A 75 -2.86 -12.43 -2.68
CA ALA A 75 -3.66 -11.22 -2.95
C ALA A 75 -5.15 -11.53 -3.19
N GLU A 76 -5.49 -12.75 -3.59
CA GLU A 76 -6.86 -13.22 -3.83
C GLU A 76 -7.73 -13.32 -2.57
N LEU A 77 -7.16 -13.28 -1.38
CA LEU A 77 -7.92 -13.22 -0.13
C LEU A 77 -8.60 -11.86 0.09
N HIS A 78 -8.39 -10.90 -0.83
CA HIS A 78 -9.09 -9.63 -0.81
C HIS A 78 -10.60 -9.81 -0.90
N ASN A 79 -11.31 -9.22 0.06
CA ASN A 79 -12.75 -9.02 0.02
C ASN A 79 -13.05 -7.52 0.08
N GLU A 80 -13.44 -6.88 -1.03
CA GLU A 80 -13.78 -5.44 -1.07
C GLU A 80 -14.87 -5.05 -0.04
N SER A 81 -15.77 -5.98 0.28
CA SER A 81 -16.83 -5.76 1.28
C SER A 81 -16.40 -6.09 2.71
N GLY A 82 -15.14 -6.50 2.91
CA GLY A 82 -14.57 -6.81 4.22
C GLY A 82 -14.55 -5.58 5.12
N LYS A 83 -14.83 -5.78 6.41
CA LYS A 83 -14.96 -4.68 7.38
C LYS A 83 -13.62 -4.10 7.82
N ILE A 84 -12.52 -4.81 7.59
CA ILE A 84 -11.19 -4.47 8.10
C ILE A 84 -10.27 -4.16 6.92
N GLN A 85 -9.76 -2.94 6.88
CA GLN A 85 -8.65 -2.55 6.03
C GLN A 85 -7.34 -2.98 6.68
N MET A 86 -6.67 -3.98 6.10
CA MET A 86 -5.32 -4.34 6.51
C MET A 86 -4.32 -3.35 5.92
N ILE A 87 -3.19 -3.19 6.62
CA ILE A 87 -2.02 -2.45 6.16
C ILE A 87 -0.83 -3.41 6.21
N PHE A 88 -0.27 -3.71 5.04
CA PHE A 88 0.85 -4.63 4.88
C PHE A 88 2.19 -3.89 4.86
N GLY A 89 2.26 -2.80 4.11
CA GLY A 89 3.46 -2.00 3.93
C GLY A 89 3.19 -0.51 4.14
N VAL A 90 4.14 0.17 4.78
CA VAL A 90 4.20 1.64 4.85
C VAL A 90 5.60 2.06 4.48
N ASN A 91 5.76 2.48 3.25
CA ASN A 91 7.05 2.67 2.63
C ASN A 91 7.28 4.14 2.36
N THR A 92 8.45 4.64 2.72
CA THR A 92 8.84 6.03 2.50
C THR A 92 10.32 6.05 2.18
N LEU A 93 10.69 6.66 1.05
CA LEU A 93 12.08 6.84 0.67
C LEU A 93 12.90 7.48 1.81
N PRO A 94 14.13 6.99 2.10
CA PRO A 94 14.93 7.45 3.23
C PRO A 94 15.06 8.99 3.33
N ALA A 95 15.24 9.67 2.19
CA ALA A 95 15.38 11.12 2.10
C ALA A 95 14.15 11.92 2.56
N TYR A 96 12.98 11.27 2.64
CA TYR A 96 11.71 11.88 3.01
C TYR A 96 11.21 11.49 4.41
N ARG A 97 11.88 10.52 5.08
CA ARG A 97 11.53 10.10 6.44
C ARG A 97 11.71 11.24 7.44
N LYS A 98 10.92 11.21 8.54
CA LYS A 98 10.93 12.21 9.63
C LYS A 98 10.55 13.65 9.20
N LYS A 99 10.03 13.85 7.99
CA LYS A 99 9.57 15.16 7.48
C LYS A 99 8.07 15.41 7.67
N ARG A 100 7.42 14.69 8.58
CA ARG A 100 5.96 14.75 8.84
C ARG A 100 5.10 14.51 7.59
N ILE A 101 5.57 13.67 6.67
CA ILE A 101 4.80 13.26 5.47
C ILE A 101 3.76 12.15 5.77
N CYS A 102 3.38 11.99 7.04
CA CYS A 102 2.40 11.00 7.50
C CYS A 102 0.95 11.30 7.07
N PHE A 103 0.72 12.36 6.29
CA PHE A 103 -0.58 12.68 5.70
C PHE A 103 -1.19 11.54 4.87
N LEU A 104 -0.35 10.58 4.42
CA LEU A 104 -0.82 9.40 3.71
C LEU A 104 -1.72 8.52 4.61
N ILE A 105 -1.33 8.26 5.87
CA ILE A 105 -2.14 7.47 6.80
C ILE A 105 -3.43 8.22 7.18
N ASP A 106 -3.37 9.53 7.41
CA ASP A 106 -4.58 10.32 7.70
C ASP A 106 -5.56 10.32 6.51
N SER A 107 -5.04 10.41 5.29
CA SER A 107 -5.87 10.33 4.07
C SER A 107 -6.48 8.95 3.88
N ILE A 108 -5.73 7.88 4.17
CA ILE A 108 -6.23 6.49 4.10
C ILE A 108 -7.31 6.28 5.16
N TYR A 109 -7.05 6.67 6.42
CA TYR A 109 -8.02 6.58 7.50
C TYR A 109 -9.34 7.26 7.16
N ASN A 110 -9.30 8.49 6.63
CA ASN A 110 -10.51 9.20 6.23
C ASN A 110 -11.28 8.50 5.10
N ARG A 111 -10.58 7.85 4.16
CA ARG A 111 -11.20 7.09 3.07
C ARG A 111 -11.83 5.78 3.57
N THR A 112 -11.16 5.05 4.46
CA THR A 112 -11.68 3.80 5.05
C THR A 112 -12.88 4.06 5.96
N VAL A 113 -12.83 5.11 6.78
CA VAL A 113 -13.95 5.50 7.65
C VAL A 113 -15.16 6.01 6.84
N ALA A 114 -14.93 6.65 5.69
CA ALA A 114 -16.03 7.05 4.81
C ALA A 114 -16.79 5.85 4.23
N LYS A 115 -16.09 4.75 3.88
CA LYS A 115 -16.71 3.51 3.37
C LYS A 115 -17.60 2.79 4.39
N THR A 116 -17.28 2.89 5.69
CA THR A 116 -18.04 2.19 6.76
C THR A 116 -19.27 2.96 7.25
N ARG A 117 -19.49 4.19 6.76
CA ARG A 117 -20.62 5.06 7.17
C ARG A 117 -21.78 5.09 6.17
N THR A 118 -21.70 4.34 5.07
CA THR A 118 -22.76 4.16 4.06
C THR A 118 -23.41 2.81 4.21
#